data_AF-A0A439RQL0-F1
#
_entry.id   AF-A0A439RQL0-F1
#
_cell.length_a   1.000
_cell.length_b   1.000
_cell.length_c   1.000
_cell.angle_alpha   90.00
_cell.angle_beta   90.00
_cell.angle_gamma   90.00
#
_symmetry.space_group_name_H-M   'P 1'
#
loop_
_entity.id
_entity.type
_entity.pdbx_description
1 polymer ?
#
loop_
_entity_poly.entity_id
_entity_poly.type
_entity_poly.pdbx_seq_one_letter_code
_entity_poly.pdbx_strand_id
1 'polypeptide(L)'
;MGHSDVAYFGIRHHGPGSADSLVQALQDLQPVAVLIEGPIDASALLPLLARPEMQPPVALLCYPEEDPASTSFWPFAEFSPEYQAVLWAVDNKAALRFIDLPSSARFSA
;
A
#
# COMPACT_ATOMS: atom_id res chain seq x y z
N MET A 1 -23.06 -20.70 -1.57
CA MET A 1 -22.41 -20.08 -0.41
C MET A 1 -21.72 -18.84 -0.93
N GLY A 2 -22.27 -17.64 -0.65
CA GLY A 2 -21.79 -16.39 -1.23
C GLY A 2 -20.39 -16.10 -0.71
N HIS A 3 -19.40 -16.06 -1.60
CA HIS A 3 -18.16 -15.37 -1.29
C HIS A 3 -18.55 -13.91 -1.07
N SER A 4 -18.14 -13.34 0.07
CA SER A 4 -18.08 -11.89 0.19
C SER A 4 -17.14 -11.37 -0.91
N ASP A 5 -17.59 -10.38 -1.69
CA ASP A 5 -16.84 -9.78 -2.80
C ASP A 5 -15.54 -9.08 -2.35
N VAL A 6 -15.25 -9.08 -1.05
CA VAL A 6 -14.11 -8.42 -0.41
C VAL A 6 -13.45 -9.38 0.59
N ALA A 7 -12.13 -9.50 0.51
CA ALA A 7 -11.28 -10.19 1.48
C ALA A 7 -10.44 -9.16 2.26
N TYR A 8 -10.29 -9.38 3.56
CA TYR A 8 -9.52 -8.50 4.45
C TYR A 8 -8.29 -9.23 4.98
N PHE A 9 -7.13 -8.57 4.91
CA PHE A 9 -5.87 -9.10 5.40
C PHE A 9 -5.28 -8.15 6.43
N GLY A 10 -5.27 -8.58 7.70
CA GLY A 10 -4.52 -7.87 8.74
C GLY A 10 -3.03 -8.16 8.58
N ILE A 11 -2.20 -7.11 8.56
CA ILE A 11 -0.77 -7.22 8.28
C ILE A 11 0.09 -6.59 9.39
N ARG A 12 1.37 -6.98 9.42
CA ARG A 12 2.41 -6.19 10.10
C ARG A 12 3.25 -5.50 9.03
N HIS A 13 3.29 -4.16 9.03
CA HIS A 13 3.93 -3.31 8.01
C HIS A 13 5.38 -3.71 7.65
N HIS A 14 6.07 -4.40 8.56
CA HIS A 14 7.46 -4.82 8.44
C HIS A 14 7.68 -6.29 8.86
N GLY A 15 6.72 -7.17 8.51
CA GLY A 15 6.79 -8.59 8.84
C GLY A 15 7.06 -9.45 7.61
N PRO A 16 8.26 -10.06 7.44
CA PRO A 16 8.55 -10.90 6.27
C PRO A 16 7.57 -12.07 6.11
N GLY A 17 7.18 -12.73 7.21
CA GLY A 17 6.16 -13.78 7.15
C GLY A 17 4.75 -13.27 6.78
N SER A 18 4.43 -12.02 7.11
CA SER A 18 3.18 -11.37 6.69
C SER A 18 3.20 -11.05 5.20
N ALA A 19 4.36 -10.67 4.66
CA ALA A 19 4.51 -10.35 3.25
C ALA A 19 4.36 -11.60 2.38
N ASP A 20 5.08 -12.67 2.71
CA ASP A 20 4.98 -13.96 1.99
C ASP A 20 3.56 -14.52 2.04
N SER A 21 2.93 -14.51 3.21
CA SER A 21 1.56 -15.02 3.38
C SER A 21 0.55 -14.20 2.58
N LEU A 22 0.72 -12.88 2.51
CA LEU A 22 -0.16 -12.02 1.70
C LEU A 22 0.01 -12.29 0.21
N VAL A 23 1.24 -12.45 -0.28
CA VAL A 23 1.50 -12.77 -1.69
C VAL A 23 0.86 -14.10 -2.07
N GLN A 24 0.98 -15.13 -1.24
CA GLN A 24 0.29 -16.41 -1.46
C GLN A 24 -1.24 -16.24 -1.51
N ALA A 25 -1.81 -15.50 -0.57
CA ALA A 25 -3.24 -15.25 -0.56
C ALA A 25 -3.74 -14.48 -1.80
N LEU A 26 -2.96 -13.51 -2.30
CA LEU A 26 -3.27 -12.79 -3.54
C LEU A 26 -3.17 -13.72 -4.76
N GLN A 27 -2.18 -14.61 -4.80
CA GLN A 27 -2.04 -15.62 -5.86
C GLN A 27 -3.25 -16.57 -5.90
N ASP A 28 -3.76 -17.00 -4.75
CA ASP A 28 -4.93 -17.88 -4.68
C ASP A 28 -6.24 -17.15 -5.00
N LEU A 29 -6.40 -15.92 -4.49
CA LEU A 29 -7.63 -15.14 -4.63
C LEU A 29 -7.80 -14.52 -6.02
N GLN A 30 -6.70 -14.17 -6.70
CA GLN A 30 -6.70 -13.46 -7.98
C GLN A 30 -7.66 -12.24 -8.00
N PRO A 31 -7.56 -11.29 -7.04
CA PRO A 31 -8.50 -10.19 -6.96
C PRO A 31 -8.36 -9.22 -8.15
N VAL A 32 -9.47 -8.63 -8.57
CA VAL A 32 -9.48 -7.57 -9.61
C VAL A 32 -8.95 -6.23 -9.08
N ALA A 33 -8.87 -6.07 -7.76
CA ALA A 33 -8.38 -4.86 -7.10
C ALA A 33 -7.63 -5.18 -5.81
N VAL A 34 -6.56 -4.44 -5.56
CA VAL A 34 -5.78 -4.44 -4.32
C VAL A 34 -5.93 -3.06 -3.67
N LEU A 35 -6.45 -3.05 -2.45
CA LEU A 35 -6.74 -1.86 -1.67
C LEU A 35 -5.82 -1.85 -0.45
N ILE A 36 -5.05 -0.78 -0.29
CA ILE A 36 -3.98 -0.67 0.72
C ILE A 36 -4.30 0.49 1.67
N GLU A 37 -4.07 0.31 2.97
CA GLU A 37 -4.14 1.40 3.93
C GLU A 37 -3.07 2.45 3.61
N GLY A 38 -3.46 3.72 3.56
CA GLY A 38 -2.60 4.83 3.19
C GLY A 38 -3.39 5.97 2.52
N PRO A 39 -2.72 7.08 2.19
CA PRO A 39 -3.41 8.32 1.88
C PRO A 39 -4.01 8.28 0.47
N ILE A 40 -5.34 8.43 0.37
CA ILE A 40 -6.06 8.26 -0.90
C ILE A 40 -5.56 9.18 -2.02
N ASP A 41 -5.15 10.41 -1.68
CA ASP A 41 -4.59 11.43 -2.57
C ASP A 41 -3.22 11.06 -3.16
N ALA A 42 -2.55 10.04 -2.62
CA ALA A 42 -1.30 9.51 -3.16
C ALA A 42 -1.48 8.23 -4.01
N SER A 43 -2.71 7.76 -4.23
CA SER A 43 -2.96 6.48 -4.94
C SER A 43 -2.29 6.40 -6.32
N ALA A 44 -2.21 7.52 -7.04
CA ALA A 44 -1.60 7.57 -8.37
C ALA A 44 -0.07 7.31 -8.35
N LEU A 45 0.57 7.42 -7.18
CA LEU A 45 1.99 7.19 -7.00
C LEU A 45 2.33 5.71 -6.73
N LEU A 46 1.38 4.90 -6.30
CA LEU A 46 1.60 3.49 -5.96
C LEU A 46 2.34 2.70 -7.06
N PRO A 47 1.99 2.80 -8.37
CA PRO A 47 2.69 2.06 -9.41
C PRO A 47 4.18 2.41 -9.56
N LEU A 48 4.64 3.54 -9.02
CA LEU A 48 6.05 3.91 -9.03
C LEU A 48 6.90 2.97 -8.19
N LEU A 49 6.33 2.32 -7.17
CA LEU A 49 7.03 1.33 -6.33
C LEU A 49 7.48 0.08 -7.11
N ALA A 50 6.82 -0.24 -8.22
CA ALA A 50 7.17 -1.37 -9.07
C ALA A 50 8.20 -1.03 -10.18
N ARG A 51 8.71 0.21 -10.22
CA ARG A 51 9.74 0.58 -11.19
C ARG A 51 11.08 -0.02 -10.80
N PRO A 52 11.88 -0.55 -11.75
CA PRO A 52 13.19 -1.13 -11.45
C PRO A 52 14.17 -0.17 -10.74
N GLU A 53 14.03 1.14 -10.98
CA GLU A 53 14.85 2.17 -10.35
C GLU A 53 14.42 2.48 -8.90
N MET A 54 13.22 2.06 -8.50
CA MET A 54 12.66 2.29 -7.17
C MET A 54 13.03 1.13 -6.23
N GLN A 55 14.26 1.14 -5.71
CA GLN A 55 14.78 0.08 -4.85
C GLN A 55 14.55 0.40 -3.37
N PRO A 56 13.76 -0.41 -2.63
CA PRO A 56 13.60 -0.23 -1.19
C PRO A 56 14.93 -0.30 -0.41
N PRO A 57 15.05 0.38 0.75
CA PRO A 57 13.99 1.10 1.44
C PRO A 57 13.67 2.46 0.80
N VAL A 58 12.38 2.72 0.58
CA VAL A 58 11.86 3.99 0.05
C VAL A 58 10.67 4.43 0.89
N ALA A 59 10.29 5.71 0.79
CA ALA A 59 9.10 6.20 1.49
C ALA A 59 8.29 7.11 0.59
N LEU A 60 6.97 7.01 0.70
CA LEU A 60 6.08 8.09 0.28
C LEU A 60 6.17 9.20 1.33
N LEU A 61 6.48 10.42 0.90
CA LEU A 61 6.58 11.60 1.76
C LEU A 61 5.48 12.59 1.38
N CYS A 62 4.63 12.95 2.34
CA CYS A 62 3.69 14.05 2.22
C CYS A 62 4.22 15.22 3.06
N TYR A 63 4.77 16.22 2.37
CA TYR A 63 5.42 17.38 2.97
C TYR A 63 4.62 18.66 2.71
N PRO A 64 3.88 19.19 3.70
CA PRO A 64 3.21 20.47 3.57
C PRO A 64 4.20 21.63 3.78
N GLU A 65 4.45 22.43 2.75
CA GLU A 65 5.43 23.53 2.76
C GLU A 65 5.14 24.59 3.84
N GLU A 66 3.87 24.93 4.05
CA GLU A 66 3.42 25.93 5.03
C GLU A 66 3.49 25.43 6.48
N ASP A 67 3.57 24.11 6.69
CA ASP A 67 3.61 23.50 8.03
C ASP A 67 4.49 22.23 8.03
N PRO A 68 5.82 22.36 7.88
CA PRO A 68 6.72 21.21 7.76
C PRO A 68 6.65 20.22 8.94
N ALA A 69 6.22 20.67 10.11
CA ALA A 69 6.04 19.84 11.30
C ALA A 69 4.93 18.79 11.13
N SER A 70 4.01 19.00 10.20
CA SER A 70 2.92 18.08 9.87
C SER A 70 3.26 17.09 8.75
N THR A 71 4.55 16.90 8.48
CA THR A 71 5.03 15.91 7.51
C THR A 71 4.67 14.50 7.95
N SER A 72 4.17 13.69 7.01
CA SER A 72 3.89 12.27 7.21
C SER A 72 4.64 11.43 6.20
N PHE A 73 5.05 10.24 6.59
CA PHE A 73 5.77 9.31 5.72
C PHE A 73 5.25 7.88 5.86
N TRP A 74 5.18 7.17 4.74
CA TRP A 74 4.85 5.75 4.66
C TRP A 74 6.08 5.00 4.14
N PRO A 75 6.83 4.33 5.03
CA PRO A 75 8.05 3.61 4.64
C PRO A 75 7.72 2.24 4.04
N PHE A 76 8.45 1.89 2.98
CA PHE A 76 8.35 0.61 2.29
C PHE A 76 9.72 -0.06 2.30
N ALA A 77 9.75 -1.31 2.74
CA ALA A 77 10.90 -2.20 2.62
C ALA A 77 10.53 -3.39 1.73
N GLU A 78 11.53 -4.16 1.28
CA GLU A 78 11.28 -5.39 0.51
C GLU A 78 10.37 -6.36 1.26
N PHE A 79 10.46 -6.41 2.59
CA PHE A 79 9.61 -7.23 3.46
C PHE A 79 8.32 -6.56 3.93
N SER A 80 7.95 -5.40 3.36
CA SER A 80 6.65 -4.77 3.64
C SER A 80 5.54 -5.47 2.85
N PRO A 81 4.48 -5.99 3.50
CA PRO A 81 3.36 -6.60 2.81
C PRO A 81 2.71 -5.68 1.76
N GLU A 82 2.66 -4.39 2.02
CA GLU A 82 2.13 -3.36 1.13
C GLU A 82 2.98 -3.23 -0.13
N TYR A 83 4.31 -3.22 0.02
CA TYR A 83 5.23 -3.17 -1.12
C TYR A 83 5.04 -4.41 -2.00
N GLN A 84 4.99 -5.60 -1.39
CA GLN A 84 4.75 -6.84 -2.11
C GLN A 84 3.36 -6.88 -2.79
N ALA A 85 2.32 -6.35 -2.14
CA ALA A 85 0.99 -6.24 -2.72
C ALA A 85 0.96 -5.30 -3.93
N VAL A 86 1.73 -4.21 -3.91
CA VAL A 86 1.90 -3.30 -5.05
C VAL A 86 2.57 -4.01 -6.22
N LEU A 87 3.67 -4.71 -5.99
CA LEU A 87 4.36 -5.48 -7.04
C LEU A 87 3.41 -6.49 -7.67
N TRP A 88 2.72 -7.27 -6.84
CA TRP A 88 1.74 -8.25 -7.31
C TRP A 88 0.62 -7.59 -8.13
N ALA A 89 0.06 -6.48 -7.67
CA ALA A 89 -1.03 -5.80 -8.37
C ALA A 89 -0.61 -5.26 -9.73
N VAL A 90 0.59 -4.69 -9.83
CA VAL A 90 1.15 -4.19 -11.09
C VAL A 90 1.37 -5.33 -12.08
N ASP A 91 2.01 -6.42 -11.64
CA ASP A 91 2.31 -7.59 -12.48
C ASP A 91 1.03 -8.27 -12.99
N ASN A 92 0.00 -8.35 -12.16
CA ASN A 92 -1.28 -8.98 -12.48
C ASN A 92 -2.30 -7.99 -13.08
N LYS A 93 -1.94 -6.72 -13.26
CA LYS A 93 -2.82 -5.66 -13.80
C LYS A 93 -4.11 -5.47 -12.99
N ALA A 94 -4.06 -5.73 -11.68
CA ALA A 94 -5.15 -5.45 -10.76
C ALA A 94 -5.26 -3.94 -10.51
N ALA A 95 -6.47 -3.45 -10.27
CA ALA A 95 -6.66 -2.06 -9.86
C ALA A 95 -5.98 -1.82 -8.50
N LEU A 96 -5.22 -0.74 -8.37
CA LEU A 96 -4.41 -0.48 -7.17
C LEU A 96 -4.75 0.89 -6.58
N ARG A 97 -5.15 0.95 -5.30
CA ARG A 97 -5.56 2.19 -4.63
C ARG A 97 -5.20 2.21 -3.15
N PHE A 98 -4.90 3.39 -2.64
CA PHE A 98 -4.97 3.67 -1.22
C PHE A 98 -6.43 3.92 -0.80
N ILE A 99 -6.78 3.57 0.44
CA ILE A 99 -8.17 3.66 0.94
C ILE A 99 -8.33 4.40 2.27
N ASP A 100 -7.29 5.01 2.81
CA ASP A 100 -7.38 5.81 4.03
C ASP A 100 -7.57 7.31 3.71
N LEU A 101 -7.75 8.12 4.75
CA LEU A 101 -7.92 9.56 4.68
C LEU A 101 -6.79 10.23 3.89
N PRO A 102 -7.07 11.37 3.22
CA PRO A 102 -6.03 12.09 2.49
C PRO A 102 -4.91 12.54 3.43
N SER A 103 -3.71 12.71 2.90
CA SER A 103 -2.52 13.10 3.67
C SER A 103 -2.67 14.40 4.48
N SER A 104 -3.61 15.26 4.09
CA SER A 104 -3.95 16.51 4.77
C SER A 104 -4.98 16.37 5.90
N ALA A 105 -5.64 15.21 6.03
CA ALA A 105 -6.64 15.00 7.05
C ALA A 105 -6.02 15.02 8.44
N ARG A 106 -6.61 15.81 9.33
CA ARG A 106 -6.21 15.92 10.73
C ARG A 106 -7.44 15.68 11.59
N PHE A 107 -7.31 14.82 12.59
CA PHE A 107 -8.31 14.75 13.66
C PHE A 107 -8.02 15.89 14.63
N SER A 108 -8.98 16.79 14.84
CA SER A 108 -8.92 17.71 15.97
C SER A 108 -9.11 16.91 17.26
N ALA A 109 -8.16 17.03 18.19
CA ALA A 109 -8.29 16.49 19.54
C ALA A 109 -9.36 17.25 20.35
#